data_AF-A0A254RER7-F1
#
_entry.id   AF-A0A254RER7-F1
#
_cell.length_a   1.000
_cell.length_b   1.000
_cell.length_c   1.000
_cell.angle_alpha   90.00
_cell.angle_beta   90.00
_cell.angle_gamma   90.00
#
_symmetry.space_group_name_H-M   'P 1'
#
loop_
_entity.id
_entity.type
_entity.pdbx_description
1 polymer ?
#
loop_
_entity_poly.entity_id
_entity_poly.type
_entity_poly.pdbx_seq_one_letter_code
_entity_poly.pdbx_strand_id
1 'polypeptide(L)'
;MNSLIKFSIAAAIAAAPSLADENFGGIGVTIYQVPAGVYVAEVIPGGPASETKLKTGDVIVAVDGVSLKGKTIDFSKEQIRGQIDKPVELTYVSEGDTLSAVVRRASMLVKDFNAEDVSAWYGDKQEFNAAELETFASGSETDKQLLAVLSRGTVVASDAEKVSARNLNGVFVKKAEVVAPKVNSNKGVKSNGAVLKGFSRNSIAFTLKTAGTTVVKVSDPNGEVVATVRVDNAPAGFNSVSWNSENIPSGRYMVSIEQSFGISGKFAVLK
;
A
#
# COMPACT_ATOMS: atom_id res chain seq x y z
N MET A 1 -30.98 -18.69 -32.59
CA MET A 1 -30.79 -17.22 -32.72
C MET A 1 -30.05 -16.75 -31.47
N ASN A 2 -28.73 -16.87 -31.45
CA ASN A 2 -27.92 -16.38 -30.33
C ASN A 2 -27.28 -15.07 -30.77
N SER A 3 -27.87 -13.97 -30.33
CA SER A 3 -27.33 -12.63 -30.55
C SER A 3 -26.08 -12.47 -29.69
N LEU A 4 -24.92 -12.56 -30.33
CA LEU A 4 -23.63 -12.16 -29.78
C LEU A 4 -23.68 -10.64 -29.59
N ILE A 5 -23.94 -10.19 -28.36
CA ILE A 5 -23.74 -8.80 -27.97
C ILE A 5 -22.23 -8.56 -28.00
N LYS A 6 -21.78 -7.90 -29.07
CA LYS A 6 -20.40 -7.44 -29.25
C LYS A 6 -20.14 -6.34 -28.22
N PHE A 7 -19.63 -6.70 -27.04
CA PHE A 7 -19.04 -5.74 -26.12
C PHE A 7 -17.69 -5.30 -26.71
N SER A 8 -17.60 -4.06 -27.18
CA SER A 8 -16.32 -3.44 -27.47
C SER A 8 -15.54 -3.32 -26.17
N ILE A 9 -14.50 -4.15 -26.02
CA ILE A 9 -13.64 -4.19 -24.84
C ILE A 9 -12.80 -2.91 -24.84
N ALA A 10 -13.20 -1.93 -24.03
CA ALA A 10 -12.36 -0.82 -23.66
C ALA A 10 -12.26 -0.80 -22.14
N ALA A 11 -11.25 -1.50 -21.61
CA ALA A 11 -10.81 -1.32 -20.23
C ALA A 11 -10.20 0.07 -20.15
N ALA A 12 -10.99 1.03 -19.67
CA ALA A 12 -10.55 2.40 -19.53
C ALA A 12 -9.93 2.57 -18.14
N ILE A 13 -8.67 2.18 -18.01
CA ILE A 13 -7.73 3.11 -17.36
C ILE A 13 -7.73 4.33 -18.27
N ALA A 14 -7.82 5.56 -17.76
CA ALA A 14 -8.05 6.72 -18.62
C ALA A 14 -7.02 6.81 -19.76
N ALA A 15 -7.38 6.36 -20.96
CA ALA A 15 -6.52 6.41 -22.12
C ALA A 15 -7.25 7.22 -23.20
N ALA A 16 -6.84 8.48 -23.33
CA ALA A 16 -6.83 9.18 -24.61
C ALA A 16 -5.50 8.82 -25.32
N PRO A 17 -5.37 8.98 -26.66
CA PRO A 17 -4.32 8.29 -27.42
C PRO A 17 -2.93 8.89 -27.20
N SER A 18 -1.99 7.98 -26.93
CA SER A 18 -0.54 7.98 -27.24
C SER A 18 0.38 9.07 -26.66
N LEU A 19 1.46 8.57 -26.03
CA LEU A 19 2.76 9.22 -25.75
C LEU A 19 2.88 10.04 -24.45
N ALA A 20 2.68 9.43 -23.28
CA ALA A 20 3.44 9.75 -22.06
C ALA A 20 3.07 8.81 -20.92
N ASP A 21 4.08 8.40 -20.15
CA ASP A 21 3.97 7.92 -18.78
C ASP A 21 2.94 8.77 -18.00
N GLU A 22 1.75 8.21 -17.69
CA GLU A 22 0.66 8.98 -17.08
C GLU A 22 0.80 8.95 -15.56
N ASN A 23 1.18 10.08 -14.95
CA ASN A 23 1.22 10.22 -13.49
C ASN A 23 -0.02 10.98 -12.98
N PHE A 24 -0.79 10.38 -12.08
CA PHE A 24 -2.00 10.97 -11.52
C PHE A 24 -2.27 10.50 -10.09
N GLY A 25 -3.01 11.31 -9.33
CA GLY A 25 -3.56 10.84 -8.04
C GLY A 25 -4.74 9.90 -8.30
N GLY A 26 -4.59 8.63 -7.94
CA GLY A 26 -5.59 7.59 -8.19
C GLY A 26 -5.81 6.68 -6.99
N ILE A 27 -6.83 5.82 -7.09
CA ILE A 27 -7.23 4.90 -6.01
C ILE A 27 -6.80 3.45 -6.27
N GLY A 28 -6.20 3.13 -7.42
CA GLY A 28 -5.74 1.76 -7.72
C GLY A 28 -6.87 0.79 -8.08
N VAL A 29 -7.73 1.18 -9.04
CA VAL A 29 -8.77 0.30 -9.61
C VAL A 29 -8.77 0.41 -11.13
N THR A 30 -9.22 -0.64 -11.81
CA THR A 30 -9.64 -0.59 -13.21
C THR A 30 -11.16 -0.58 -13.28
N ILE A 31 -11.72 0.19 -14.21
CA ILE A 31 -13.17 0.43 -14.27
C ILE A 31 -13.72 0.36 -15.69
N TYR A 32 -15.01 0.01 -15.78
CA TYR A 32 -15.82 0.14 -16.99
C TYR A 32 -17.03 1.03 -16.72
N GLN A 33 -17.47 1.77 -17.74
CA GLN A 33 -18.71 2.52 -17.64
C GLN A 33 -19.91 1.58 -17.66
N VAL A 34 -20.85 1.79 -16.74
CA VAL A 34 -22.17 1.16 -16.75
C VAL A 34 -23.26 2.22 -16.56
N PRO A 35 -24.55 1.95 -16.87
CA PRO A 35 -25.60 2.95 -16.71
C PRO A 35 -25.75 3.46 -15.27
N ALA A 36 -25.47 2.61 -14.28
CA ALA A 36 -25.61 2.93 -12.85
C ALA A 36 -24.45 3.78 -12.29
N GLY A 37 -23.30 3.84 -12.96
CA GLY A 37 -22.06 4.42 -12.44
C GLY A 37 -20.86 3.79 -13.12
N VAL A 38 -19.81 3.45 -12.37
CA VAL A 38 -18.66 2.71 -12.92
C VAL A 38 -18.50 1.37 -12.22
N TYR A 39 -18.39 0.31 -13.01
CA TYR A 39 -18.16 -1.05 -12.54
C TYR A 39 -16.67 -1.22 -12.24
N VAL A 40 -16.35 -1.75 -11.06
CA VAL A 40 -14.99 -2.11 -10.63
C VAL A 40 -14.62 -3.42 -11.30
N ALA A 41 -13.84 -3.30 -12.36
CA ALA A 41 -13.31 -4.43 -13.10
C ALA A 41 -12.27 -5.17 -12.27
N GLU A 42 -11.41 -4.42 -11.60
CA GLU A 42 -10.36 -4.98 -10.76
C GLU A 42 -9.89 -3.97 -9.71
N VAL A 43 -9.52 -4.48 -8.54
CA VAL A 43 -8.81 -3.72 -7.51
C VAL A 43 -7.34 -4.10 -7.59
N ILE A 44 -6.48 -3.12 -7.80
CA ILE A 44 -5.04 -3.34 -7.99
C ILE A 44 -4.43 -3.75 -6.65
N PRO A 45 -3.78 -4.94 -6.56
CA PRO A 45 -3.13 -5.39 -5.33
C PRO A 45 -2.10 -4.38 -4.81
N GLY A 46 -2.11 -4.15 -3.50
CA GLY A 46 -1.22 -3.17 -2.85
C GLY A 46 -1.50 -1.70 -3.20
N GLY A 47 -2.52 -1.42 -4.02
CA GLY A 47 -3.01 -0.07 -4.29
C GLY A 47 -3.98 0.44 -3.23
N PRO A 48 -4.30 1.75 -3.19
CA PRO A 48 -5.09 2.34 -2.11
C PRO A 48 -6.48 1.73 -1.88
N ALA A 49 -7.18 1.34 -2.94
CA ALA A 49 -8.50 0.72 -2.84
C ALA A 49 -8.45 -0.68 -2.22
N SER A 50 -7.32 -1.38 -2.34
CA SER A 50 -7.14 -2.72 -1.74
C SER A 50 -7.09 -2.71 -0.21
N GLU A 51 -6.89 -1.54 0.40
CA GLU A 51 -6.96 -1.35 1.86
C GLU A 51 -8.40 -1.20 2.37
N THR A 52 -9.39 -1.19 1.47
CA THR A 52 -10.80 -1.02 1.80
C THR A 52 -11.61 -2.30 1.57
N LYS A 53 -12.93 -2.23 1.72
CA LYS A 53 -13.85 -3.33 1.39
C LYS A 53 -14.29 -3.34 -0.07
N LEU A 54 -13.86 -2.35 -0.86
CA LEU A 54 -14.15 -2.32 -2.30
C LEU A 54 -13.51 -3.53 -2.96
N LYS A 55 -14.27 -4.23 -3.79
CA LYS A 55 -13.82 -5.45 -4.48
C LYS A 55 -14.23 -5.45 -5.95
N THR A 56 -13.60 -6.34 -6.72
CA THR A 56 -14.02 -6.66 -8.08
C THR A 56 -15.50 -7.02 -8.12
N GLY A 57 -16.25 -6.46 -9.07
CA GLY A 57 -17.69 -6.68 -9.21
C GLY A 57 -18.56 -5.56 -8.63
N ASP A 58 -18.00 -4.69 -7.80
CA ASP A 58 -18.74 -3.59 -7.21
C ASP A 58 -19.07 -2.50 -8.26
N VAL A 59 -20.09 -1.69 -7.99
CA VAL A 59 -20.42 -0.53 -8.84
C VAL A 59 -20.32 0.75 -8.01
N ILE A 60 -19.35 1.60 -8.34
CA ILE A 60 -19.23 2.93 -7.74
C ILE A 60 -20.31 3.83 -8.35
N VAL A 61 -21.23 4.29 -7.51
CA VAL A 61 -22.40 5.08 -7.90
C VAL A 61 -22.25 6.57 -7.57
N ALA A 62 -21.37 6.92 -6.63
CA ALA A 62 -21.04 8.31 -6.32
C ALA A 62 -19.62 8.48 -5.80
N VAL A 63 -19.07 9.68 -5.98
CA VAL A 63 -17.74 10.11 -5.51
C VAL A 63 -17.87 11.48 -4.86
N ASP A 64 -17.45 11.61 -3.61
CA ASP A 64 -17.61 12.83 -2.79
C ASP A 64 -19.05 13.39 -2.84
N GLY A 65 -20.04 12.49 -2.83
CA GLY A 65 -21.47 12.83 -2.94
C GLY A 65 -21.97 13.14 -4.36
N VAL A 66 -21.09 13.21 -5.37
CA VAL A 66 -21.44 13.45 -6.77
C VAL A 66 -21.82 12.13 -7.45
N SER A 67 -23.06 12.03 -7.93
CA SER A 67 -23.52 10.82 -8.64
C SER A 67 -22.82 10.60 -9.98
N LEU A 68 -22.42 9.36 -10.22
CA LEU A 68 -21.83 8.89 -11.49
C LEU A 68 -22.87 8.28 -12.45
N LYS A 69 -24.13 8.15 -12.03
CA LYS A 69 -25.18 7.53 -12.84
C LYS A 69 -25.40 8.30 -14.14
N GLY A 70 -25.37 7.58 -15.27
CA GLY A 70 -25.54 8.15 -16.61
C GLY A 70 -24.43 9.13 -17.04
N LYS A 71 -23.32 9.21 -16.29
CA LYS A 71 -22.16 10.02 -16.67
C LYS A 71 -21.26 9.27 -17.65
N THR A 72 -20.35 10.00 -18.28
CA THR A 72 -19.32 9.39 -19.13
C THR A 72 -18.21 8.80 -18.29
N ILE A 73 -17.42 7.91 -18.90
CA ILE A 73 -16.25 7.35 -18.24
C ILE A 73 -15.21 8.43 -17.94
N ASP A 74 -15.07 9.42 -18.82
CA ASP A 74 -14.17 10.57 -18.63
C ASP A 74 -14.54 11.38 -17.40
N PHE A 75 -15.81 11.75 -17.25
CA PHE A 75 -16.30 12.44 -16.06
C PHE A 75 -16.04 11.63 -14.79
N SER A 76 -16.33 10.33 -14.83
CA SER A 76 -16.15 9.45 -13.67
C SER A 76 -14.68 9.34 -13.26
N LYS A 77 -13.76 9.25 -14.24
CA LYS A 77 -12.32 9.26 -14.00
C LYS A 77 -11.86 10.57 -13.38
N GLU A 78 -12.38 11.71 -13.84
CA GLU A 78 -12.07 13.02 -13.24
C GLU A 78 -12.51 13.13 -11.78
N GLN A 79 -13.64 12.51 -11.40
CA GLN A 79 -14.08 12.49 -10.00
C GLN A 79 -13.20 11.57 -9.13
N ILE A 80 -12.90 10.37 -9.64
CA ILE A 80 -12.11 9.37 -8.92
C ILE A 80 -10.66 9.83 -8.76
N ARG A 81 -10.09 10.41 -9.82
CA ARG A 81 -8.76 11.01 -9.78
C ARG A 81 -8.76 12.32 -9.02
N GLY A 82 -7.59 12.81 -8.67
CA GLY A 82 -7.48 14.09 -7.96
C GLY A 82 -6.09 14.32 -7.39
N GLN A 83 -6.01 15.24 -6.43
CA GLN A 83 -4.76 15.52 -5.74
C GLN A 83 -4.27 14.29 -4.99
N ILE A 84 -2.98 13.98 -5.13
CA ILE A 84 -2.29 12.95 -4.35
C ILE A 84 -2.48 13.28 -2.86
N ASP A 85 -2.58 12.24 -2.02
CA ASP A 85 -2.82 12.30 -0.59
C ASP A 85 -4.18 12.84 -0.14
N LYS A 86 -4.99 13.39 -1.05
CA LYS A 86 -6.34 13.85 -0.74
C LYS A 86 -7.28 12.63 -0.65
N PRO A 87 -8.02 12.46 0.47
CA PRO A 87 -9.03 11.43 0.57
C PRO A 87 -10.15 11.66 -0.44
N VAL A 88 -10.80 10.58 -0.83
CA VAL A 88 -12.02 10.55 -1.63
C VAL A 88 -13.01 9.60 -1.00
N GLU A 89 -14.25 10.04 -0.85
CA GLU A 89 -15.34 9.18 -0.42
C GLU A 89 -15.98 8.53 -1.65
N LEU A 90 -16.07 7.21 -1.64
CA LEU A 90 -16.77 6.43 -2.65
C LEU A 90 -18.06 5.89 -2.05
N THR A 91 -19.17 6.04 -2.77
CA THR A 91 -20.39 5.26 -2.51
C THR A 91 -20.51 4.21 -3.59
N TYR A 92 -20.65 2.95 -3.20
CA TYR A 92 -20.68 1.82 -4.14
C TYR A 92 -21.71 0.78 -3.72
N VAL A 93 -22.18 0.02 -4.70
CA VAL A 93 -23.06 -1.13 -4.49
C VAL A 93 -22.22 -2.40 -4.54
N SER A 94 -22.29 -3.20 -3.47
CA SER A 94 -21.62 -4.50 -3.35
C SER A 94 -22.65 -5.54 -2.94
N GLU A 95 -22.84 -6.59 -3.74
CA GLU A 95 -23.80 -7.67 -3.46
C GLU A 95 -25.25 -7.18 -3.17
N GLY A 96 -25.62 -6.00 -3.68
CA GLY A 96 -26.93 -5.38 -3.48
C GLY A 96 -26.98 -4.34 -2.36
N ASP A 97 -25.99 -4.33 -1.46
CA ASP A 97 -25.88 -3.36 -0.38
C ASP A 97 -25.17 -2.08 -0.85
N THR A 98 -25.64 -0.93 -0.38
CA THR A 98 -24.95 0.35 -0.61
C THR A 98 -23.98 0.61 0.53
N LEU A 99 -22.70 0.70 0.19
CA LEU A 99 -21.58 0.89 1.11
C LEU A 99 -20.83 2.18 0.80
N SER A 100 -20.09 2.67 1.79
CA SER A 100 -19.15 3.78 1.61
C SER A 100 -17.73 3.38 2.02
N ALA A 101 -16.75 3.92 1.31
CA ALA A 101 -15.33 3.79 1.66
C ALA A 101 -14.62 5.12 1.43
N VAL A 102 -13.71 5.47 2.34
CA VAL A 102 -12.79 6.60 2.14
C VAL A 102 -11.45 6.03 1.69
N VAL A 103 -11.00 6.43 0.51
CA VAL A 103 -9.72 6.00 -0.06
C VAL A 103 -8.79 7.19 -0.15
N ARG A 104 -7.51 7.02 0.21
CA ARG A 104 -6.50 8.06 0.05
C ARG A 104 -5.83 7.92 -1.32
N ARG A 105 -5.88 8.96 -2.16
CA ARG A 105 -5.25 8.90 -3.49
C ARG A 105 -3.73 8.78 -3.40
N ALA A 106 -3.14 7.88 -4.18
CA ALA A 106 -1.70 7.73 -4.32
C ALA A 106 -1.21 8.22 -5.70
N SER A 107 0.08 8.54 -5.81
CA SER A 107 0.72 8.91 -7.09
C SER A 107 0.87 7.66 -7.95
N MET A 108 -0.13 7.41 -8.79
CA MET A 108 -0.15 6.29 -9.71
C MET A 108 0.59 6.69 -10.98
N LEU A 109 1.49 5.84 -11.43
CA LEU A 109 2.13 5.93 -12.73
C LEU A 109 1.73 4.72 -13.55
N VAL A 110 1.22 4.94 -14.76
CA VAL A 110 1.03 3.89 -15.75
C VAL A 110 2.07 4.07 -16.84
N LYS A 111 2.87 3.04 -17.05
CA LYS A 111 3.93 3.02 -18.07
C LYS A 111 3.64 1.92 -19.07
N ASP A 112 3.72 2.27 -20.35
CA ASP A 112 3.60 1.30 -21.43
C ASP A 112 4.93 0.60 -21.63
N PHE A 113 4.89 -0.73 -21.79
CA PHE A 113 6.07 -1.51 -22.13
C PHE A 113 6.08 -1.84 -23.61
N ASN A 114 7.19 -1.50 -24.26
CA ASN A 114 7.45 -1.91 -25.62
C ASN A 114 7.74 -3.44 -25.64
N ALA A 115 7.11 -4.15 -26.59
CA ALA A 115 7.21 -5.60 -26.66
C ALA A 115 8.61 -6.09 -27.04
N GLU A 116 9.32 -5.34 -27.88
CA GLU A 116 10.69 -5.61 -28.28
C GLU A 116 11.64 -5.48 -27.08
N ASP A 117 11.47 -4.48 -26.22
CA ASP A 117 12.28 -4.30 -25.00
C ASP A 117 12.09 -5.46 -24.01
N VAL A 118 10.85 -5.90 -23.79
CA VAL A 118 10.54 -7.06 -22.94
C VAL A 118 11.14 -8.33 -23.52
N SER A 119 11.05 -8.51 -24.85
CA SER A 119 11.59 -9.69 -25.54
C SER A 119 13.11 -9.73 -25.49
N ALA A 120 13.77 -8.60 -25.74
CA ALA A 120 15.22 -8.46 -25.70
C ALA A 120 15.79 -8.77 -24.31
N TRP A 121 15.10 -8.37 -23.23
CA TRP A 121 15.49 -8.66 -21.84
C TRP A 121 15.67 -10.17 -21.57
N TYR A 122 14.88 -11.01 -22.24
CA TYR A 122 14.90 -12.47 -22.08
C TYR A 122 15.45 -13.21 -23.31
N GLY A 123 16.21 -12.53 -24.18
CA GLY A 123 16.83 -13.15 -25.36
C GLY A 123 15.81 -13.57 -26.44
N ASP A 124 14.99 -12.63 -26.91
CA ASP A 124 14.00 -12.77 -27.99
C ASP A 124 12.84 -13.73 -27.70
N LYS A 125 12.57 -13.98 -26.42
CA LYS A 125 11.41 -14.76 -25.96
C LYS A 125 10.10 -14.10 -26.41
N GLN A 126 9.08 -14.89 -26.74
CA GLN A 126 7.79 -14.39 -27.26
C GLN A 126 6.61 -14.54 -26.28
N GLU A 127 6.72 -15.46 -25.32
CA GLU A 127 5.73 -15.71 -24.27
C GLU A 127 6.40 -15.64 -22.90
N PHE A 128 5.70 -15.06 -21.93
CA PHE A 128 6.24 -14.78 -20.60
C PHE A 128 5.25 -15.26 -19.54
N ASN A 129 5.75 -15.68 -18.40
CA ASN A 129 4.91 -15.86 -17.22
C ASN A 129 4.81 -14.55 -16.42
N ALA A 130 3.91 -14.50 -15.45
CA ALA A 130 3.69 -13.32 -14.62
C ALA A 130 4.96 -12.83 -13.91
N ALA A 131 5.73 -13.75 -13.30
CA ALA A 131 6.94 -13.41 -12.55
C ALA A 131 8.04 -12.79 -13.43
N GLU A 132 8.18 -13.25 -14.67
CA GLU A 132 9.10 -12.67 -15.66
C GLU A 132 8.69 -11.23 -16.02
N LEU A 133 7.40 -11.00 -16.22
CA LEU A 133 6.88 -9.66 -16.52
C LEU A 133 7.03 -8.71 -15.32
N GLU A 134 6.77 -9.19 -14.10
CA GLU A 134 6.99 -8.42 -12.87
C GLU A 134 8.47 -8.08 -12.67
N THR A 135 9.36 -9.02 -12.96
CA THR A 135 10.82 -8.83 -12.88
C THR A 135 11.28 -7.76 -13.87
N PHE A 136 10.83 -7.84 -15.12
CA PHE A 136 11.13 -6.83 -16.13
C PHE A 136 10.60 -5.46 -15.71
N ALA A 137 9.32 -5.39 -15.33
CA ALA A 137 8.65 -4.15 -14.96
C ALA A 137 9.35 -3.48 -13.77
N SER A 138 9.67 -4.24 -12.73
CA SER A 138 10.41 -3.75 -11.55
C SER A 138 11.84 -3.30 -11.90
N GLY A 139 12.52 -4.04 -12.78
CA GLY A 139 13.86 -3.67 -13.26
C GLY A 139 13.88 -2.40 -14.12
N SER A 140 12.80 -2.13 -14.84
CA SER A 140 12.67 -0.95 -15.71
C SER A 140 12.49 0.37 -14.93
N GLU A 141 11.95 0.31 -13.71
CA GLU A 141 11.56 1.48 -12.91
C GLU A 141 12.01 1.31 -11.45
N THR A 142 13.30 1.51 -11.19
CA THR A 142 13.93 1.20 -9.89
C THR A 142 13.59 2.16 -8.74
N ASP A 143 13.13 3.37 -9.04
CA ASP A 143 12.75 4.40 -8.06
C ASP A 143 11.28 4.32 -7.64
N LYS A 144 10.52 3.40 -8.24
CA LYS A 144 9.08 3.23 -8.03
C LYS A 144 8.78 1.81 -7.58
N GLN A 145 7.64 1.65 -6.95
CA GLN A 145 7.15 0.33 -6.56
C GLN A 145 6.16 -0.14 -7.62
N LEU A 146 6.42 -1.30 -8.23
CA LEU A 146 5.46 -1.98 -9.08
C LEU A 146 4.30 -2.49 -8.22
N LEU A 147 3.08 -2.20 -8.64
CA LEU A 147 1.85 -2.76 -8.04
C LEU A 147 1.29 -3.90 -8.87
N ALA A 148 1.28 -3.75 -10.20
CA ALA A 148 0.74 -4.76 -11.10
C ALA A 148 1.32 -4.61 -12.51
N VAL A 149 1.37 -5.72 -13.24
CA VAL A 149 1.48 -5.72 -14.70
C VAL A 149 0.10 -5.95 -15.29
N LEU A 150 -0.26 -5.16 -16.28
CA LEU A 150 -1.50 -5.29 -17.02
C LEU A 150 -1.22 -5.80 -18.43
N SER A 151 -2.11 -6.65 -18.93
CA SER A 151 -2.18 -7.00 -20.34
C SER A 151 -3.54 -6.59 -20.88
N ARG A 152 -3.55 -5.70 -21.89
CA ARG A 152 -4.79 -5.17 -22.50
C ARG A 152 -5.76 -4.60 -21.45
N GLY A 153 -5.22 -3.97 -20.40
CA GLY A 153 -5.98 -3.33 -19.33
C GLY A 153 -6.54 -4.26 -18.24
N THR A 154 -6.18 -5.55 -18.24
CA THR A 154 -6.51 -6.51 -17.17
C THR A 154 -5.23 -6.87 -16.40
N VAL A 155 -5.28 -7.03 -15.08
CA VAL A 155 -4.08 -7.46 -14.33
C VAL A 155 -3.69 -8.87 -14.77
N VAL A 156 -2.39 -9.06 -14.96
CA VAL A 156 -1.81 -10.37 -15.19
C VAL A 156 -1.83 -11.13 -13.86
N ALA A 157 -2.60 -12.22 -13.80
CA ALA A 157 -2.64 -13.07 -12.62
C ALA A 157 -1.26 -13.67 -12.31
N SER A 158 -0.90 -13.78 -11.03
CA SER A 158 0.42 -14.25 -10.57
C SER A 158 0.78 -15.67 -11.06
N ASP A 159 -0.21 -16.48 -11.40
CA ASP A 159 -0.07 -17.85 -11.89
C ASP A 159 -0.15 -17.96 -13.42
N ALA A 160 -0.24 -16.85 -14.15
CA ALA A 160 -0.30 -16.85 -15.61
C ALA A 160 1.02 -17.35 -16.21
N GLU A 161 0.95 -18.44 -16.97
CA GLU A 161 2.13 -19.08 -17.57
C GLU A 161 2.49 -18.56 -18.97
N LYS A 162 1.50 -18.03 -19.71
CA LYS A 162 1.65 -17.62 -21.11
C LYS A 162 0.97 -16.28 -21.37
N VAL A 163 1.78 -15.23 -21.35
CA VAL A 163 1.39 -13.85 -21.60
C VAL A 163 2.22 -13.30 -22.75
N SER A 164 1.58 -12.60 -23.69
CA SER A 164 2.28 -11.92 -24.77
C SER A 164 2.88 -10.60 -24.28
N ALA A 165 4.07 -10.24 -24.77
CA ALA A 165 4.68 -8.94 -24.51
C ALA A 165 3.92 -7.74 -25.12
N ARG A 166 2.86 -7.98 -25.91
CA ARG A 166 2.11 -6.91 -26.59
C ARG A 166 1.04 -6.30 -25.67
N ASN A 167 0.94 -4.97 -25.70
CA ASN A 167 -0.03 -4.20 -24.93
C ASN A 167 0.12 -4.46 -23.42
N LEU A 168 1.37 -4.44 -22.96
CA LEU A 168 1.70 -4.53 -21.56
C LEU A 168 1.84 -3.13 -20.96
N ASN A 169 1.34 -2.99 -19.74
CA ASN A 169 1.52 -1.78 -18.95
C ASN A 169 2.01 -2.17 -17.56
N GLY A 170 2.97 -1.43 -17.02
CA GLY A 170 3.29 -1.47 -15.61
C GLY A 170 2.49 -0.41 -14.86
N VAL A 171 1.81 -0.80 -13.79
CA VAL A 171 1.21 0.12 -12.85
C VAL A 171 2.15 0.25 -11.67
N PHE A 172 2.65 1.45 -11.48
CA PHE A 172 3.56 1.81 -10.43
C PHE A 172 2.88 2.76 -9.47
N VAL A 173 3.29 2.69 -8.22
CA VAL A 173 3.12 3.79 -7.28
C VAL A 173 4.50 4.40 -7.07
N LYS A 174 4.58 5.73 -7.11
CA LYS A 174 5.81 6.38 -6.63
C LYS A 174 5.95 5.93 -5.20
N LYS A 175 7.04 5.22 -4.87
CA LYS A 175 7.31 4.77 -3.51
C LYS A 175 7.09 5.99 -2.66
N ALA A 176 6.02 5.98 -1.87
CA ALA A 176 5.82 7.05 -0.93
C ALA A 176 7.13 7.04 -0.16
N GLU A 177 7.89 8.14 -0.18
CA GLU A 177 8.60 8.47 1.04
C GLU A 177 7.56 8.20 2.10
N VAL A 178 7.84 7.29 3.02
CA VAL A 178 7.00 7.13 4.18
C VAL A 178 7.08 8.48 4.87
N VAL A 179 6.27 9.43 4.40
CA VAL A 179 5.74 10.52 5.15
C VAL A 179 4.83 9.77 6.09
N ALA A 180 5.48 9.16 7.09
CA ALA A 180 4.89 8.95 8.40
C ALA A 180 3.95 10.12 8.57
N PRO A 181 2.67 9.88 8.85
CA PRO A 181 1.67 10.93 8.88
C PRO A 181 2.34 12.12 9.53
N LYS A 182 2.33 13.29 8.87
CA LYS A 182 2.63 14.53 9.58
C LYS A 182 1.57 14.58 10.66
N VAL A 183 1.84 13.90 11.77
CA VAL A 183 1.23 14.09 13.05
C VAL A 183 1.35 15.57 13.16
N ASN A 184 0.20 16.25 13.11
CA ASN A 184 0.12 17.65 13.45
C ASN A 184 1.07 17.80 14.63
N SER A 185 2.16 18.53 14.43
CA SER A 185 3.11 18.89 15.47
C SER A 185 2.43 19.89 16.41
N ASN A 186 1.20 19.60 16.81
CA ASN A 186 0.52 20.19 17.92
C ASN A 186 1.02 19.48 19.17
N LYS A 187 2.05 20.13 19.74
CA LYS A 187 2.58 19.99 21.09
C LYS A 187 3.36 18.70 21.32
N GLY A 188 4.65 18.88 21.61
CA GLY A 188 5.58 17.79 21.87
C GLY A 188 4.98 16.72 22.78
N VAL A 189 4.99 15.47 22.29
CA VAL A 189 4.95 14.31 23.16
C VAL A 189 6.16 14.47 24.07
N LYS A 190 5.91 14.85 25.32
CA LYS A 190 6.96 14.97 26.33
C LYS A 190 7.64 13.60 26.40
N SER A 191 8.92 13.55 26.09
CA SER A 191 9.75 12.40 26.46
C SER A 191 9.54 12.15 27.95
N ASN A 192 9.09 10.95 28.32
CA ASN A 192 8.96 10.54 29.73
C ASN A 192 10.32 10.49 30.46
N GLY A 193 11.42 10.78 29.76
CA GLY A 193 12.76 10.67 30.30
C GLY A 193 13.21 9.24 30.55
N ALA A 194 12.47 8.25 30.05
CA ALA A 194 12.92 6.88 29.99
C ALA A 194 14.10 6.78 29.00
N VAL A 195 15.21 6.16 29.41
CA VAL A 195 16.42 6.03 28.57
C VAL A 195 16.91 4.59 28.61
N LEU A 196 17.02 3.97 27.44
CA LEU A 196 17.64 2.65 27.30
C LEU A 196 19.13 2.70 27.64
N LYS A 197 19.57 1.82 28.54
CA LYS A 197 20.95 1.68 29.01
C LYS A 197 21.62 0.39 28.53
N GLY A 198 20.88 -0.69 28.36
CA GLY A 198 21.42 -1.98 27.91
C GLY A 198 20.37 -2.85 27.22
N PHE A 199 20.84 -3.65 26.28
CA PHE A 199 20.01 -4.58 25.51
C PHE A 199 20.85 -5.83 25.20
N SER A 200 20.43 -6.97 25.73
CA SER A 200 21.11 -8.26 25.56
C SER A 200 20.08 -9.39 25.53
N ARG A 201 20.52 -10.61 25.21
CA ARG A 201 19.69 -11.82 25.21
C ARG A 201 18.92 -12.05 26.51
N ASN A 202 19.49 -11.63 27.64
CA ASN A 202 18.96 -11.99 28.95
C ASN A 202 18.25 -10.83 29.64
N SER A 203 18.48 -9.59 29.20
CA SER A 203 17.97 -8.41 29.89
C SER A 203 17.83 -7.17 29.03
N ILE A 204 16.85 -6.34 29.36
CA ILE A 204 16.70 -4.97 28.90
C ILE A 204 16.87 -4.03 30.09
N ALA A 205 17.87 -3.16 30.03
CA ALA A 205 18.18 -2.22 31.11
C ALA A 205 17.83 -0.79 30.67
N PHE A 206 17.18 -0.03 31.55
CA PHE A 206 16.73 1.34 31.28
C PHE A 206 16.67 2.18 32.55
N THR A 207 16.68 3.51 32.40
CA THR A 207 16.44 4.44 33.51
C THR A 207 15.14 5.19 33.33
N LEU A 208 14.35 5.34 34.39
CA LEU A 208 13.10 6.10 34.43
C LEU A 208 13.28 7.39 35.25
N LYS A 209 12.57 8.46 34.88
CA LYS A 209 12.54 9.69 35.70
C LYS A 209 11.59 9.58 36.89
N THR A 210 10.46 8.89 36.71
CA THR A 210 9.42 8.72 37.71
C THR A 210 9.01 7.25 37.78
N ALA A 211 8.61 6.80 38.97
CA ALA A 211 8.06 5.47 39.13
C ALA A 211 6.71 5.35 38.42
N GLY A 212 6.39 4.16 37.92
CA GLY A 212 5.11 3.90 37.27
C GLY A 212 5.07 2.62 36.47
N THR A 213 3.87 2.28 35.99
CA THR A 213 3.69 1.17 35.05
C THR A 213 4.50 1.44 33.78
N THR A 214 5.33 0.49 33.40
CA THR A 214 6.23 0.60 32.26
C THR A 214 6.04 -0.59 31.33
N VAL A 215 5.88 -0.32 30.04
CA VAL A 215 5.81 -1.34 29.00
C VAL A 215 7.02 -1.16 28.09
N VAL A 216 7.83 -2.20 27.97
CA VAL A 216 8.98 -2.25 27.07
C VAL A 216 8.61 -3.11 25.88
N LYS A 217 8.64 -2.54 24.68
CA LYS A 217 8.40 -3.25 23.41
C LYS A 217 9.70 -3.35 22.64
N VAL A 218 9.95 -4.50 22.03
CA VAL A 218 11.04 -4.74 21.09
C VAL A 218 10.40 -4.97 19.73
N SER A 219 10.78 -4.16 18.75
CA SER A 219 10.32 -4.28 17.37
C SER A 219 11.46 -4.56 16.41
N ASP A 220 11.20 -5.37 15.39
CA ASP A 220 12.12 -5.66 14.31
C ASP A 220 12.32 -4.43 13.38
N PRO A 221 13.23 -4.49 12.38
CA PRO A 221 13.43 -3.40 11.42
C PRO A 221 12.20 -3.05 10.57
N ASN A 222 11.25 -3.97 10.42
CA ASN A 222 10.01 -3.77 9.65
C ASN A 222 8.91 -3.12 10.52
N GLY A 223 9.15 -2.98 11.83
CA GLY A 223 8.22 -2.38 12.79
C GLY A 223 7.32 -3.38 13.51
N GLU A 224 7.48 -4.69 13.25
CA GLU A 224 6.72 -5.75 13.92
C GLU A 224 7.20 -5.90 15.37
N VAL A 225 6.28 -5.95 16.34
CA VAL A 225 6.60 -6.12 17.75
C VAL A 225 6.91 -7.60 18.02
N VAL A 226 8.18 -7.91 18.25
CA VAL A 226 8.68 -9.27 18.51
C VAL A 226 8.72 -9.63 19.99
N ALA A 227 8.70 -8.64 20.90
CA ALA A 227 8.56 -8.89 22.32
C ALA A 227 7.90 -7.72 23.05
N THR A 228 7.15 -8.00 24.11
CA THR A 228 6.60 -7.00 25.03
C THR A 228 6.80 -7.45 26.46
N VAL A 229 7.37 -6.58 27.30
CA VAL A 229 7.59 -6.80 28.73
C VAL A 229 6.87 -5.71 29.50
N ARG A 230 5.95 -6.10 30.38
CA ARG A 230 5.24 -5.18 31.26
C ARG A 230 5.81 -5.27 32.67
N VAL A 231 6.11 -4.12 33.25
CA VAL A 231 6.50 -3.97 34.65
C VAL A 231 5.51 -3.05 35.34
N ASP A 232 4.72 -3.62 36.23
CA ASP A 232 3.84 -2.83 37.08
C ASP A 232 4.69 -2.17 38.19
N ASN A 233 4.49 -0.88 38.42
CA ASN A 233 5.20 -0.08 39.43
C ASN A 233 6.74 -0.09 39.34
N ALA A 234 7.33 0.02 38.14
CA ALA A 234 8.77 0.18 37.99
C ALA A 234 9.27 1.44 38.74
N PRO A 235 10.31 1.37 39.59
CA PRO A 235 10.82 2.52 40.33
C PRO A 235 11.48 3.56 39.42
N ALA A 236 11.53 4.81 39.87
CA ALA A 236 12.40 5.83 39.27
C ALA A 236 13.88 5.40 39.39
N GLY A 237 14.72 5.79 38.44
CA GLY A 237 16.12 5.38 38.37
C GLY A 237 16.33 4.14 37.51
N PHE A 238 17.39 3.39 37.78
CA PHE A 238 17.80 2.24 36.96
C PHE A 238 16.90 1.03 37.20
N ASN A 239 16.51 0.39 36.10
CA ASN A 239 15.69 -0.80 36.03
C ASN A 239 16.36 -1.79 35.07
N SER A 240 16.23 -3.07 35.35
CA SER A 240 16.63 -4.16 34.45
C SER A 240 15.57 -5.25 34.48
N VAL A 241 15.11 -5.66 33.31
CA VAL A 241 14.04 -6.66 33.17
C VAL A 241 14.53 -7.82 32.32
N SER A 242 14.20 -9.03 32.74
CA SER A 242 14.37 -10.22 31.88
C SER A 242 13.30 -10.25 30.80
N TRP A 243 13.63 -10.85 29.67
CA TRP A 243 12.74 -10.97 28.53
C TRP A 243 13.08 -12.25 27.74
N ASN A 244 12.13 -12.76 26.97
CA ASN A 244 12.35 -13.94 26.14
C ASN A 244 12.89 -13.51 24.76
N SER A 245 14.16 -13.86 24.48
CA SER A 245 14.80 -13.60 23.19
C SER A 245 15.25 -14.88 22.46
N GLU A 246 14.75 -16.04 22.87
CA GLU A 246 15.25 -17.34 22.41
C GLU A 246 15.15 -17.49 20.88
N ASN A 247 14.03 -17.06 20.30
CA ASN A 247 13.76 -17.15 18.86
C ASN A 247 14.01 -15.84 18.10
N ILE A 248 14.67 -14.86 18.73
CA ILE A 248 14.91 -13.54 18.12
C ILE A 248 16.31 -13.54 17.49
N PRO A 249 16.46 -13.36 16.17
CA PRO A 249 17.79 -13.34 15.53
C PRO A 249 18.70 -12.22 16.06
N SER A 250 20.02 -12.37 15.97
CA SER A 250 20.92 -11.23 16.20
C SER A 250 20.67 -10.16 15.13
N GLY A 251 20.63 -8.89 15.52
CA GLY A 251 20.22 -7.84 14.59
C GLY A 251 19.94 -6.50 15.26
N ARG A 252 19.52 -5.51 14.47
CA ARG A 252 19.14 -4.19 14.96
C ARG A 252 17.64 -4.16 15.25
N TYR A 253 17.27 -3.78 16.45
CA TYR A 253 15.89 -3.70 16.92
C TYR A 253 15.58 -2.32 17.46
N MET A 254 14.32 -1.89 17.39
CA MET A 254 13.83 -0.74 18.14
C MET A 254 13.38 -1.19 19.52
N VAL A 255 13.90 -0.58 20.58
CA VAL A 255 13.40 -0.79 21.94
C VAL A 255 12.65 0.46 22.39
N SER A 256 11.34 0.31 22.60
CA SER A 256 10.42 1.36 23.03
C SER A 256 10.01 1.16 24.48
N ILE A 257 10.11 2.19 25.29
CA ILE A 257 9.75 2.22 26.72
C ILE A 257 8.57 3.19 26.86
N GLU A 258 7.41 2.65 27.17
CA GLU A 258 6.15 3.36 27.32
C GLU A 258 5.79 3.47 28.81
N GLN A 259 5.40 4.67 29.25
CA GLN A 259 4.70 4.85 30.53
C GLN A 259 3.46 5.72 30.30
N SER A 260 2.56 5.79 31.29
CA SER A 260 1.26 6.47 31.18
C SER A 260 1.29 7.91 30.62
N PHE A 261 2.43 8.59 30.65
CA PHE A 261 2.58 9.99 30.23
C PHE A 261 3.36 10.21 28.92
N GLY A 262 3.73 9.14 28.20
CA GLY A 262 4.57 9.24 26.98
C GLY A 262 5.44 8.02 26.66
N ILE A 263 6.27 8.14 25.63
CA ILE A 263 7.03 7.03 25.04
C ILE A 263 8.46 7.49 24.74
N SER A 264 9.44 6.60 24.92
CA SER A 264 10.83 6.80 24.51
C SER A 264 11.30 5.59 23.69
N GLY A 265 11.98 5.80 22.56
CA GLY A 265 12.47 4.73 21.70
C GLY A 265 13.94 4.89 21.36
N LYS A 266 14.68 3.78 21.31
CA LYS A 266 16.08 3.77 20.86
C LYS A 266 16.38 2.49 20.08
N PHE A 267 17.03 2.63 18.93
CA PHE A 267 17.60 1.49 18.22
C PHE A 267 18.79 0.90 18.99
N ALA A 268 18.80 -0.43 19.14
CA ALA A 268 19.87 -1.17 19.78
C ALA A 268 20.16 -2.47 19.00
N VAL A 269 21.39 -2.97 19.12
CA VAL A 269 21.81 -4.22 18.46
C VAL A 269 21.71 -5.35 19.47
N LEU A 270 20.91 -6.37 19.16
CA LEU A 270 20.93 -7.64 19.88
C LEU A 270 22.08 -8.47 19.35
N LYS A 271 23.03 -8.77 20.24
CA LYS A 271 24.15 -9.66 19.93
C LYS A 271 23.76 -11.11 20.21
#